data_AF-A0A6G1RU74-F1
#
_entry.id   AF-A0A6G1RU74-F1
#
_cell.length_a   1.000
_cell.length_b   1.000
_cell.length_c   1.000
_cell.angle_alpha   90.00
_cell.angle_beta   90.00
_cell.angle_gamma   90.00
#
_symmetry.space_group_name_H-M   'P 1'
#
loop_
_entity.id
_entity.type
_entity.pdbx_description
1 polymer ?
#
loop_
_entity_poly.entity_id
_entity_poly.type
_entity_poly.pdbx_seq_one_letter_code
_entity_poly.pdbx_strand_id
1 'polypeptide(L)'
;LNQLLGSIIRQYFGRFLPSSPTAPGAGQHPVLTALCSSITAPQMLRLRKTTLHVIHENYMQFKGHAPPPRLASVLAFLLEVLQRTQSTELCDIDLVLPDVLKCLVLVNELQVKKLSTDIVQYVVEGCQAGSGGERATQLTSVFRQFIQDYSALYDHRVFSMLEMV
;
A
#
# COMPACT_ATOMS: atom_id res chain seq x y z
N LEU A 1 14.56 10.29 -15.65
CA LEU A 1 14.21 11.12 -14.47
C LEU A 1 13.46 10.35 -13.37
N ASN A 2 12.44 9.53 -13.67
CA ASN A 2 11.74 8.74 -12.64
C ASN A 2 12.62 7.67 -11.95
N GLN A 3 13.63 7.15 -12.63
CA GLN A 3 14.58 6.18 -12.05
C GLN A 3 15.46 6.78 -10.94
N LEU A 4 15.94 8.03 -11.11
CA LEU A 4 16.74 8.69 -10.08
C LEU A 4 15.91 8.97 -8.83
N LEU A 5 14.69 9.52 -9.00
CA LEU A 5 13.79 9.77 -7.89
C LEU A 5 13.43 8.47 -7.15
N GLY A 6 13.12 7.40 -7.89
CA GLY A 6 12.86 6.09 -7.30
C GLY A 6 14.07 5.53 -6.53
N SER A 7 15.28 5.69 -7.05
CA SER A 7 16.52 5.30 -6.37
C SER A 7 16.73 6.10 -5.07
N ILE A 8 16.50 7.41 -5.09
CA ILE A 8 16.61 8.27 -3.91
C ILE A 8 15.59 7.80 -2.88
N ILE A 9 14.32 7.66 -3.25
CA ILE A 9 13.27 7.20 -2.33
C ILE A 9 13.64 5.85 -1.70
N ARG A 10 14.09 4.87 -2.50
CA ARG A 10 14.52 3.55 -1.99
C ARG A 10 15.63 3.68 -0.96
N GLN A 11 16.63 4.53 -1.21
CA GLN A 11 17.72 4.76 -0.27
C GLN A 11 17.23 5.42 1.04
N TYR A 12 16.27 6.34 0.95
CA TYR A 12 15.67 6.97 2.12
C TYR A 12 14.87 5.97 2.95
N PHE A 13 14.08 5.09 2.32
CA PHE A 13 13.41 4.00 3.04
C PHE A 13 14.41 3.07 3.73
N GLY A 14 15.52 2.75 3.07
CA GLY A 14 16.59 1.96 3.68
C GLY A 14 17.15 2.58 4.97
N ARG A 15 17.27 3.91 5.02
CA ARG A 15 17.91 4.65 6.13
C ARG A 15 16.95 5.14 7.21
N PHE A 16 15.76 5.61 6.83
CA PHE A 16 14.88 6.40 7.69
C PHE A 16 13.56 5.75 8.04
N LEU A 17 13.15 4.70 7.31
CA LEU A 17 12.04 3.91 7.79
C LEU A 17 12.47 3.32 9.15
N PRO A 18 11.60 3.17 10.14
CA PRO A 18 11.97 2.53 11.40
C PRO A 18 11.99 1.00 11.26
N SER A 19 12.55 0.32 12.26
CA SER A 19 12.48 -1.15 12.38
C SER A 19 11.15 -1.62 12.97
N SER A 20 10.44 -0.74 13.70
CA SER A 20 9.13 -0.98 14.29
C SER A 20 8.19 0.18 13.97
N PRO A 21 6.89 -0.05 13.71
CA PRO A 21 5.93 1.02 13.39
C PRO A 21 5.67 1.98 14.56
N THR A 22 5.89 1.52 15.79
CA THR A 22 5.68 2.32 17.01
C THR A 22 6.94 3.03 17.47
N ALA A 23 8.02 2.99 16.68
CA ALA A 23 9.28 3.62 17.05
C ALA A 23 9.14 5.15 17.14
N PRO A 24 9.83 5.81 18.09
CA PRO A 24 9.92 7.25 18.14
C PRO A 24 10.44 7.79 16.79
N GLY A 25 9.70 8.70 16.16
CA GLY A 25 10.07 9.27 14.87
C GLY A 25 9.46 8.59 13.63
N ALA A 26 8.55 7.62 13.79
CA ALA A 26 7.84 6.97 12.67
C ALA A 26 7.21 7.97 11.66
N GLY A 27 6.81 9.16 12.12
CA GLY A 27 6.27 10.24 11.26
C GLY A 27 7.25 11.31 10.80
N GLN A 28 8.57 11.11 10.96
CA GLN A 28 9.62 12.05 10.54
C GLN A 28 10.35 11.59 9.26
N HIS A 29 9.76 10.68 8.50
CA HIS A 29 10.39 10.18 7.28
C HIS A 29 10.53 11.31 6.24
N PRO A 30 11.73 11.60 5.69
CA PRO A 30 11.92 12.76 4.82
C PRO A 30 11.03 12.76 3.57
N VAL A 31 10.68 11.58 3.04
CA VAL A 31 9.73 11.46 1.93
C VAL A 31 8.31 11.85 2.35
N LEU A 32 7.88 11.50 3.57
CA LEU A 32 6.58 11.92 4.11
C LEU A 32 6.55 13.45 4.28
N THR A 33 7.63 14.03 4.82
CA THR A 33 7.77 15.48 4.94
C THR A 33 7.68 16.16 3.57
N ALA A 34 8.38 15.65 2.56
CA ALA A 34 8.36 16.19 1.21
C ALA A 34 6.98 16.06 0.53
N LEU A 35 6.26 14.97 0.79
CA LEU A 35 4.88 14.79 0.33
C LEU A 35 3.93 15.82 0.95
N CYS A 36 4.12 16.15 2.24
CA CYS A 36 3.31 17.14 2.94
C CYS A 36 3.68 18.59 2.60
N SER A 37 4.91 18.87 2.18
CA SER A 37 5.42 20.23 1.92
C SER A 37 5.45 20.62 0.44
N SER A 38 5.11 19.71 -0.48
CA SER A 38 5.22 19.95 -1.93
C SER A 38 4.37 21.14 -2.39
N ILE A 39 5.02 22.06 -3.11
CA ILE A 39 4.51 23.40 -3.44
C ILE A 39 3.42 23.38 -4.53
N THR A 40 3.36 22.33 -5.35
CA THR A 40 2.35 22.19 -6.41
C THR A 40 1.74 20.79 -6.48
N ALA A 41 0.43 20.70 -6.73
CA ALA A 41 -0.30 19.44 -6.82
C ALA A 41 0.30 18.41 -7.80
N PRO A 42 0.76 18.79 -9.01
CA PRO A 42 1.36 17.83 -9.95
C PRO A 42 2.68 17.22 -9.46
N GLN A 43 3.51 18.02 -8.77
CA GLN A 43 4.77 17.53 -8.21
C GLN A 43 4.53 16.58 -7.03
N MET A 44 3.56 16.93 -6.17
CA MET A 44 3.12 16.07 -5.07
C MET A 44 2.62 14.73 -5.60
N LEU A 45 1.72 14.73 -6.59
CA LEU A 45 1.18 13.50 -7.18
C LEU A 45 2.28 12.64 -7.83
N ARG A 46 3.24 13.26 -8.51
CA ARG A 46 4.38 12.55 -9.09
C ARG A 46 5.26 11.90 -8.02
N LEU A 47 5.56 12.62 -6.93
CA LEU A 47 6.33 12.09 -5.81
C LEU A 47 5.58 10.93 -5.15
N ARG A 48 4.28 11.08 -4.92
CA ARG A 48 3.39 10.06 -4.36
C ARG A 48 3.41 8.81 -5.22
N LYS A 49 3.09 8.91 -6.52
CA LYS A 49 3.10 7.78 -7.46
C LYS A 49 4.45 7.05 -7.51
N THR A 50 5.55 7.80 -7.51
CA THR A 50 6.91 7.21 -7.52
C THR A 50 7.20 6.49 -6.20
N THR A 51 6.75 7.06 -5.07
CA THR A 51 6.90 6.45 -3.74
C THR A 51 6.12 5.15 -3.63
N LEU A 52 4.86 5.14 -4.10
CA LEU A 52 4.03 3.95 -4.14
C LEU A 52 4.63 2.83 -5.01
N HIS A 53 5.21 3.17 -6.17
CA HIS A 53 5.94 2.18 -6.98
C HIS A 53 7.14 1.59 -6.24
N VAL A 54 7.93 2.42 -5.54
CA VAL A 54 9.06 1.91 -4.74
C VAL A 54 8.56 0.99 -3.64
N ILE A 55 7.44 1.33 -2.99
CA ILE A 55 6.84 0.48 -1.95
C ILE A 55 6.39 -0.86 -2.52
N HIS A 56 5.60 -0.83 -3.60
CA HIS A 56 5.12 -2.02 -4.30
C HIS A 56 6.29 -2.97 -4.61
N GLU A 57 7.28 -2.48 -5.36
CA GLU A 57 8.40 -3.28 -5.87
C GLU A 57 9.34 -3.82 -4.79
N ASN A 58 9.50 -3.13 -3.66
CA ASN A 58 10.54 -3.48 -2.67
C ASN A 58 9.97 -4.09 -1.38
N TYR A 59 8.68 -3.91 -1.09
CA TYR A 59 8.10 -4.28 0.20
C TYR A 59 6.76 -5.03 0.10
N MET A 60 6.07 -5.03 -1.05
CA MET A 60 4.76 -5.70 -1.18
C MET A 60 4.79 -6.92 -2.13
N GLN A 61 5.84 -7.02 -2.95
CA GLN A 61 6.10 -8.18 -3.80
C GLN A 61 6.72 -9.36 -3.02
N PHE A 62 5.94 -9.99 -2.14
CA PHE A 62 6.33 -11.23 -1.46
C PHE A 62 5.48 -12.43 -1.87
N LYS A 63 6.07 -13.62 -1.79
CA LYS A 63 5.44 -14.92 -2.06
C LYS A 63 5.36 -15.71 -0.75
N GLY A 64 4.20 -16.29 -0.46
CA GLY A 64 3.98 -17.10 0.75
C GLY A 64 3.57 -16.28 1.98
N HIS A 65 3.69 -16.91 3.16
CA HIS A 65 3.17 -16.38 4.43
C HIS A 65 4.19 -15.58 5.25
N ALA A 66 5.46 -15.55 4.83
CA ALA A 66 6.50 -14.76 5.48
C ALA A 66 6.52 -13.34 4.87
N PRO A 67 6.05 -12.31 5.60
CA PRO A 67 6.15 -10.95 5.10
C PRO A 67 7.61 -10.51 5.02
N PRO A 68 7.95 -9.59 4.10
CA PRO A 68 9.27 -9.01 4.05
C PRO A 68 9.56 -8.24 5.34
N PRO A 69 10.83 -8.12 5.73
CA PRO A 69 11.20 -7.40 6.94
C PRO A 69 10.64 -5.97 6.86
N ARG A 70 10.04 -5.52 7.97
CA ARG A 70 9.54 -4.13 8.15
C ARG A 70 8.28 -3.80 7.36
N LEU A 71 7.54 -4.79 6.87
CA LEU A 71 6.23 -4.61 6.23
C LEU A 71 5.30 -3.73 7.06
N ALA A 72 5.19 -3.99 8.37
CA ALA A 72 4.36 -3.19 9.26
C ALA A 72 4.78 -1.71 9.28
N SER A 73 6.08 -1.40 9.24
CA SER A 73 6.56 -0.01 9.20
C SER A 73 6.22 0.66 7.87
N VAL A 74 6.26 -0.08 6.76
CA VAL A 74 5.85 0.42 5.45
C VAL A 74 4.35 0.71 5.40
N LEU A 75 3.53 -0.18 5.97
CA LEU A 75 2.08 0.05 6.06
C LEU A 75 1.76 1.26 6.95
N ALA A 76 2.45 1.43 8.07
CA ALA A 76 2.29 2.63 8.89
C ALA A 76 2.67 3.90 8.12
N PHE A 77 3.79 3.89 7.38
CA PHE A 77 4.17 4.99 6.51
C PHE A 77 3.09 5.30 5.46
N LEU A 78 2.52 4.28 4.80
CA LEU A 78 1.45 4.46 3.82
C LEU A 78 0.20 5.10 4.44
N LEU A 79 -0.21 4.62 5.61
CA LEU A 79 -1.35 5.18 6.33
C LEU A 79 -1.10 6.65 6.70
N GLU A 80 0.11 6.99 7.14
CA GLU A 80 0.47 8.38 7.42
C GLU A 80 0.45 9.27 6.16
N VAL A 81 0.94 8.77 5.02
CA VAL A 81 0.84 9.50 3.74
C VAL A 81 -0.62 9.79 3.40
N LEU A 82 -1.49 8.79 3.49
CA LEU A 82 -2.92 8.94 3.23
C LEU A 82 -3.54 9.99 4.15
N GLN A 83 -3.36 9.84 5.45
CA GLN A 83 -3.95 10.73 6.47
C GLN A 83 -3.43 12.17 6.39
N ARG A 84 -2.13 12.38 6.15
CA ARG A 84 -1.54 13.72 6.14
C ARG A 84 -1.77 14.49 4.84
N THR A 85 -1.88 13.79 3.72
CA THR A 85 -2.20 14.44 2.43
C THR A 85 -3.70 14.75 2.30
N GLN A 86 -4.55 14.15 3.14
CA GLN A 86 -6.01 14.35 3.15
C GLN A 86 -6.68 14.17 1.78
N SER A 87 -6.05 13.39 0.90
CA SER A 87 -6.57 13.10 -0.43
C SER A 87 -6.37 11.62 -0.76
N THR A 88 -7.45 11.01 -1.26
CA THR A 88 -7.45 9.67 -1.87
C THR A 88 -7.42 9.84 -3.38
N GLU A 89 -6.24 9.64 -3.96
CA GLU A 89 -5.95 9.73 -5.38
C GLU A 89 -6.18 8.39 -6.07
N LEU A 90 -6.43 8.39 -7.39
CA LEU A 90 -6.58 7.15 -8.16
C LEU A 90 -5.37 6.22 -8.04
N CYS A 91 -4.16 6.78 -7.94
CA CYS A 91 -2.95 5.97 -7.76
C CYS A 91 -2.90 5.22 -6.43
N ASP A 92 -3.60 5.68 -5.39
CA ASP A 92 -3.70 4.95 -4.13
C ASP A 92 -4.59 3.71 -4.32
N ILE A 93 -5.70 3.86 -5.05
CA ILE A 93 -6.62 2.76 -5.36
C ILE A 93 -5.91 1.73 -6.25
N ASP A 94 -5.20 2.17 -7.28
CA ASP A 94 -4.60 1.28 -8.28
C ASP A 94 -3.36 0.54 -7.78
N LEU A 95 -2.52 1.21 -6.98
CA LEU A 95 -1.22 0.68 -6.60
C LEU A 95 -1.16 0.17 -5.17
N VAL A 96 -1.87 0.80 -4.24
CA VAL A 96 -1.77 0.46 -2.80
C VAL A 96 -2.79 -0.59 -2.43
N LEU A 97 -4.04 -0.41 -2.87
CA LEU A 97 -5.13 -1.26 -2.41
C LEU A 97 -4.92 -2.76 -2.72
N PRO A 98 -4.48 -3.19 -3.93
CA PRO A 98 -4.25 -4.61 -4.20
C PRO A 98 -3.21 -5.24 -3.25
N ASP A 99 -2.12 -4.53 -3.00
CA ASP A 99 -1.03 -4.97 -2.13
C ASP A 99 -1.47 -5.06 -0.66
N VAL A 100 -2.25 -4.09 -0.21
CA VAL A 100 -2.77 -4.05 1.16
C VAL A 100 -3.81 -5.14 1.39
N LEU A 101 -4.69 -5.40 0.43
CA LEU A 101 -5.63 -6.52 0.49
C LEU A 101 -4.89 -7.87 0.52
N LYS A 102 -3.82 -7.99 -0.27
CA LYS A 102 -2.92 -9.16 -0.21
C LYS A 102 -2.31 -9.33 1.18
N CYS A 103 -1.87 -8.23 1.83
CA CYS A 103 -1.34 -8.28 3.19
C CYS A 103 -2.39 -8.80 4.19
N LEU A 104 -3.66 -8.36 4.08
CA LEU A 104 -4.75 -8.84 4.94
C LEU A 104 -4.98 -10.34 4.82
N VAL A 105 -4.94 -10.87 3.60
CA VAL A 105 -5.24 -12.29 3.33
C VAL A 105 -4.04 -13.19 3.67
N LEU A 106 -2.82 -12.78 3.33
CA LEU A 106 -1.66 -13.67 3.38
C LEU A 106 -0.85 -13.61 4.67
N VAL A 107 -0.87 -12.48 5.39
CA VAL A 107 0.02 -12.23 6.52
C VAL A 107 -0.72 -12.44 7.85
N ASN A 108 -0.21 -13.37 8.67
CA ASN A 108 -0.79 -13.66 9.98
C ASN A 108 -0.08 -12.93 11.14
N GLU A 109 0.15 -11.64 10.97
CA GLU A 109 0.71 -10.76 11.99
C GLU A 109 -0.32 -9.71 12.39
N LEU A 110 -0.62 -9.59 13.70
CA LEU A 110 -1.69 -8.73 14.19
C LEU A 110 -1.50 -7.25 13.76
N GLN A 111 -0.27 -6.76 13.83
CA GLN A 111 0.03 -5.37 13.50
C GLN A 111 -0.15 -5.09 12.01
N VAL A 112 0.29 -6.00 11.14
CA VAL A 112 0.08 -5.92 9.69
C VAL A 112 -1.41 -5.95 9.36
N LYS A 113 -2.19 -6.85 9.99
CA LYS A 113 -3.64 -6.91 9.79
C LYS A 113 -4.32 -5.60 10.17
N LYS A 114 -4.00 -5.07 11.36
CA LYS A 114 -4.57 -3.79 11.84
C LYS A 114 -4.28 -2.66 10.85
N LEU A 115 -3.00 -2.42 10.52
CA LEU A 115 -2.62 -1.33 9.63
C LEU A 115 -3.22 -1.48 8.23
N SER A 116 -3.29 -2.71 7.73
CA SER A 116 -3.90 -2.96 6.42
C SER A 116 -5.40 -2.68 6.43
N THR A 117 -6.12 -3.06 7.49
CA THR A 117 -7.54 -2.71 7.67
C THR A 117 -7.73 -1.20 7.73
N ASP A 118 -6.89 -0.49 8.51
CA ASP A 118 -6.96 0.96 8.65
C ASP A 118 -6.76 1.67 7.29
N ILE A 119 -5.83 1.18 6.46
CA ILE A 119 -5.60 1.71 5.10
C ILE A 119 -6.81 1.44 4.18
N VAL A 120 -7.33 0.21 4.17
CA VAL A 120 -8.51 -0.14 3.34
C VAL A 120 -9.70 0.74 3.73
N GLN A 121 -9.94 0.88 5.03
CA GLN A 121 -11.01 1.73 5.55
C GLN A 121 -10.84 3.18 5.08
N TYR A 122 -9.64 3.75 5.24
CA TYR A 122 -9.38 5.13 4.81
C TYR A 122 -9.66 5.33 3.31
N VAL A 123 -9.18 4.43 2.45
CA VAL A 123 -9.38 4.52 0.99
C VAL A 123 -10.86 4.41 0.64
N VAL A 124 -11.59 3.48 1.26
CA VAL A 124 -13.02 3.29 1.02
C VAL A 124 -13.82 4.53 1.43
N GLU A 125 -13.58 5.06 2.63
CA GLU A 125 -14.23 6.28 3.13
C GLU A 125 -13.89 7.49 2.24
N GLY A 126 -12.64 7.63 1.81
CA GLY A 126 -12.19 8.69 0.92
C GLY A 126 -12.81 8.62 -0.49
N CYS A 127 -13.13 7.42 -0.97
CA CYS A 127 -13.88 7.21 -2.22
C CYS A 127 -15.38 7.51 -2.07
N GLN A 128 -15.97 7.22 -0.91
CA GLN A 128 -17.38 7.49 -0.63
C GLN A 128 -17.68 8.98 -0.39
N ALA A 129 -16.78 9.67 0.32
CA ALA A 129 -16.91 11.10 0.59
C ALA A 129 -16.74 11.98 -0.67
N GLY A 130 -16.09 11.44 -1.70
CA GLY A 130 -15.98 12.08 -3.01
C GLY A 130 -17.18 11.75 -3.89
N SER A 131 -18.04 12.73 -4.18
CA SER A 131 -19.19 12.58 -5.10
C SER A 131 -18.83 12.26 -6.57
N GLY A 132 -17.58 11.90 -6.87
CA GLY A 132 -17.09 11.56 -8.20
C GLY A 132 -17.12 10.05 -8.44
N GLY A 133 -18.01 9.60 -9.33
CA GLY A 133 -18.20 8.18 -9.63
C GLY A 133 -16.94 7.44 -10.13
N GLU A 134 -15.93 8.15 -10.62
CA GLU A 134 -14.68 7.55 -11.12
C GLU A 134 -13.92 6.78 -10.03
N ARG A 135 -13.71 7.37 -8.85
CA ARG A 135 -12.99 6.71 -7.74
C ARG A 135 -13.75 5.50 -7.20
N ALA A 136 -15.07 5.61 -7.08
CA ALA A 136 -15.92 4.49 -6.65
C ALA A 136 -15.94 3.34 -7.69
N THR A 137 -15.94 3.69 -8.98
CA THR A 137 -15.85 2.71 -10.08
C THR A 137 -14.51 1.99 -10.05
N GLN A 138 -13.42 2.74 -9.89
CA GLN A 138 -12.08 2.17 -9.80
C GLN A 138 -11.92 1.26 -8.58
N LEU A 139 -12.40 1.71 -7.41
CA LEU A 139 -12.42 0.92 -6.18
C LEU A 139 -13.16 -0.42 -6.39
N THR A 140 -14.34 -0.35 -7.01
CA THR A 140 -15.15 -1.55 -7.33
C THR A 140 -14.41 -2.48 -8.29
N SER A 141 -13.74 -1.93 -9.29
CA SER A 141 -12.94 -2.70 -10.26
C SER A 141 -11.80 -3.44 -9.55
N VAL A 142 -11.03 -2.76 -8.70
CA VAL A 142 -9.92 -3.35 -7.94
C VAL A 142 -10.40 -4.45 -7.00
N PHE A 143 -11.49 -4.24 -6.26
CA PHE A 143 -12.05 -5.29 -5.40
C PHE A 143 -12.50 -6.50 -6.20
N ARG A 144 -13.19 -6.29 -7.33
CA ARG A 144 -13.64 -7.38 -8.19
C ARG A 144 -12.46 -8.20 -8.71
N GLN A 145 -11.43 -7.53 -9.22
CA GLN A 145 -10.23 -8.20 -9.74
C GLN A 145 -9.52 -8.99 -8.63
N PHE A 146 -9.34 -8.37 -7.46
CA PHE A 146 -8.70 -9.02 -6.31
C PHE A 146 -9.44 -10.29 -5.88
N ILE A 147 -10.78 -10.22 -5.77
CA ILE A 147 -11.60 -11.37 -5.41
C ILE A 147 -11.46 -12.47 -6.45
N GLN A 148 -11.53 -12.14 -7.74
CA GLN A 148 -11.39 -13.11 -8.82
C GLN A 148 -10.03 -13.83 -8.78
N ASP A 149 -8.94 -13.07 -8.62
CA ASP A 149 -7.59 -13.61 -8.58
C ASP A 149 -7.38 -14.53 -7.37
N TYR A 150 -7.87 -14.14 -6.18
CA TYR A 150 -7.68 -14.95 -4.98
C TYR A 150 -8.63 -16.14 -4.89
N SER A 151 -9.88 -16.02 -5.33
CA SER A 151 -10.80 -17.17 -5.44
C SER A 151 -10.21 -18.26 -6.36
N ALA A 152 -9.70 -17.88 -7.53
CA ALA A 152 -9.05 -18.82 -8.45
C ALA A 152 -7.81 -19.50 -7.84
N LEU A 153 -7.01 -18.77 -7.06
CA LEU A 153 -5.86 -19.32 -6.34
C LEU A 153 -6.28 -20.32 -5.25
N TYR A 154 -7.36 -20.04 -4.51
CA TYR A 154 -7.91 -20.95 -3.51
C TYR A 154 -8.47 -22.21 -4.17
N ASP A 155 -9.26 -22.06 -5.24
CA ASP A 155 -9.82 -23.18 -5.99
C ASP A 155 -8.70 -24.09 -6.50
N HIS A 156 -7.69 -23.53 -7.17
CA HIS A 156 -6.55 -24.30 -7.68
C HIS A 156 -5.78 -25.01 -6.56
N ARG A 157 -5.55 -24.35 -5.41
CA ARG A 157 -4.89 -24.99 -4.27
C ARG A 157 -5.70 -26.14 -3.69
N VAL A 158 -7.01 -25.98 -3.54
CA VAL A 158 -7.89 -27.04 -3.03
C VAL A 158 -7.91 -28.21 -4.01
N PHE A 159 -8.04 -27.97 -5.31
CA PHE A 159 -7.95 -29.03 -6.33
C PHE A 159 -6.61 -29.75 -6.29
N SER A 160 -5.48 -29.02 -6.22
CA SER A 160 -4.15 -29.66 -6.14
C SER A 160 -3.94 -30.49 -4.87
N MET A 161 -4.57 -30.12 -3.75
CA MET A 161 -4.53 -30.93 -2.53
C MET A 161 -5.40 -32.18 -2.65
N LEU A 162 -6.59 -32.06 -3.27
CA LEU A 162 -7.49 -33.18 -3.51
C LEU A 162 -6.91 -34.19 -4.52
N GLU A 163 -6.15 -33.74 -5.51
CA GLU A 163 -5.46 -34.63 -6.48
C GLU A 163 -4.27 -35.39 -5.87
N MET A 164 -3.72 -34.93 -4.74
CA MET A 164 -2.60 -35.56 -4.05
C MET A 164 -3.01 -36.63 -3.01
N VAL A 165 -4.31 -36.93 -2.87
CA VAL A 165 -4.88 -37.93 -1.94
C VAL A 165 -5.52 -39.06 -2.73
#